data_AF-A0A2E4WZC4-F1
#
_entry.id   AF-A0A2E4WZC4-F1
#
_cell.length_a   1.000
_cell.length_b   1.000
_cell.length_c   1.000
_cell.angle_alpha   90.00
_cell.angle_beta   90.00
_cell.angle_gamma   90.00
#
_symmetry.space_group_name_H-M   'P 1'
#
loop_
_entity.id
_entity.type
_entity.pdbx_description
1 polymer ?
#
loop_
_entity_poly.entity_id
_entity_poly.type
_entity_poly.pdbx_seq_one_letter_code
_entity_poly.pdbx_strand_id
1 'polypeptide(L)'
;MSEERKLDAKELGKIGKMLDEGSLEKVTFALDLLESLGAEDADYLKLFSRSRTTKLLKGRVCEGPILNTNTNMNGEMLNLMAERLFPFSDAYSALDDSVKKLTANQIMGLMMDLTELSDAAAEILSKHADAKFNNQKDRVSYGCDFRNLASLSDKAASFFSKCEGYFNLDGLSDLSHSAAESLSQTPGSLNLNGLTELSDAAAKSLSRHEGVLNLNGLTELSDAAAESFSKHKGELSFAGLTSLSDAAAESLSRHTGYLSLRGLTELSQVSVESLSRHKNHQSFDFNIELLKRVRACARKKYRSPLPS
;
A
#
# COMPACT_ATOMS: atom_id res chain seq x y z
N MET A 1 -12.83 -33.11 -32.54
CA MET A 1 -11.44 -32.65 -32.37
C MET A 1 -11.32 -31.38 -33.18
N SER A 2 -11.39 -30.22 -32.54
CA SER A 2 -11.13 -28.94 -33.21
C SER A 2 -9.64 -28.89 -33.54
N GLU A 3 -9.28 -28.69 -34.80
CA GLU A 3 -7.90 -28.45 -35.20
C GLU A 3 -7.38 -27.20 -34.45
N GLU A 4 -6.37 -27.41 -33.61
CA GLU A 4 -5.65 -26.35 -32.91
C GLU A 4 -5.00 -25.43 -33.96
N ARG A 5 -5.48 -24.19 -34.06
CA ARG A 5 -4.94 -23.19 -34.97
C ARG A 5 -3.62 -22.68 -34.42
N LYS A 6 -2.51 -23.08 -35.04
CA LYS A 6 -1.21 -22.46 -34.80
C LYS A 6 -1.15 -21.09 -35.46
N LEU A 7 -0.79 -20.05 -34.71
CA LEU A 7 -0.58 -18.72 -35.28
C LEU A 7 0.58 -18.76 -36.28
N ASP A 8 0.40 -18.12 -37.44
CA ASP A 8 1.45 -18.10 -38.45
C ASP A 8 2.53 -17.03 -38.15
N ALA A 9 3.68 -17.15 -38.80
CA ALA A 9 4.80 -16.23 -38.58
C ALA A 9 4.49 -14.77 -38.95
N LYS A 10 3.53 -14.53 -39.86
CA LYS A 10 3.12 -13.19 -40.29
C LYS A 10 2.21 -12.55 -39.25
N GLU A 11 1.32 -13.32 -38.63
CA GLU A 11 0.48 -12.92 -37.50
C GLU A 11 1.35 -12.55 -36.30
N LEU A 12 2.25 -13.46 -35.89
CA LEU A 12 3.20 -13.19 -34.80
C LEU A 12 4.09 -11.97 -35.11
N GLY A 13 4.52 -11.80 -36.36
CA GLY A 13 5.32 -10.64 -36.77
C GLY A 13 4.56 -9.31 -36.66
N LYS A 14 3.26 -9.29 -36.96
CA LYS A 14 2.41 -8.09 -36.79
C LYS A 14 2.21 -7.77 -35.31
N ILE A 15 1.87 -8.78 -34.50
CA ILE A 15 1.66 -8.62 -33.05
C ILE A 15 2.96 -8.14 -32.40
N GLY A 16 4.10 -8.73 -32.76
CA GLY A 16 5.41 -8.31 -32.28
C GLY A 16 5.72 -6.84 -32.55
N LYS A 17 5.37 -6.31 -33.74
CA LYS A 17 5.51 -4.88 -34.04
C LYS A 17 4.65 -3.99 -33.15
N MET A 18 3.43 -4.42 -32.83
CA MET A 18 2.55 -3.68 -31.90
C MET A 18 3.15 -3.63 -30.50
N LEU A 19 3.69 -4.74 -30.02
CA LEU A 19 4.39 -4.81 -28.73
C LEU A 19 5.64 -3.92 -28.73
N ASP A 20 6.39 -3.87 -29.83
CA ASP A 20 7.63 -3.10 -29.92
C ASP A 20 7.42 -1.57 -29.81
N GLU A 21 6.19 -1.08 -30.02
CA GLU A 21 5.79 0.31 -29.76
C GLU A 21 5.69 0.64 -28.26
N GLY A 22 5.43 -0.37 -27.42
CA GLY A 22 5.54 -0.28 -25.96
C GLY A 22 4.54 0.62 -25.23
N SER A 23 3.47 1.09 -25.89
CA SER A 23 2.36 1.77 -25.21
C SER A 23 1.43 0.75 -24.56
N LEU A 24 0.93 1.05 -23.35
CA LEU A 24 0.02 0.17 -22.60
C LEU A 24 -1.16 -0.29 -23.46
N GLU A 25 -1.86 0.64 -24.13
CA GLU A 25 -2.99 0.35 -25.02
C GLU A 25 -2.69 -0.69 -26.10
N LYS A 26 -1.52 -0.59 -26.74
CA LYS A 26 -1.12 -1.54 -27.80
C LYS A 26 -0.72 -2.89 -27.26
N VAL A 27 -0.11 -2.94 -26.07
CA VAL A 27 0.21 -4.21 -25.43
C VAL A 27 -1.06 -4.91 -24.95
N THR A 28 -2.01 -4.18 -24.37
CA THR A 28 -3.35 -4.71 -24.03
C THR A 28 -4.02 -5.29 -25.26
N PHE A 29 -4.14 -4.51 -26.34
CA PHE A 29 -4.76 -5.00 -27.58
C PHE A 29 -4.04 -6.22 -28.16
N ALA A 30 -2.71 -6.27 -28.10
CA ALA A 30 -1.93 -7.42 -28.55
C ALA A 30 -2.23 -8.68 -27.72
N LEU A 31 -2.35 -8.54 -26.39
CA LEU A 31 -2.71 -9.64 -25.49
C LEU A 31 -4.13 -10.15 -25.74
N ASP A 32 -5.08 -9.23 -25.96
CA ASP A 32 -6.48 -9.58 -26.27
C ASP A 32 -6.59 -10.28 -27.63
N LEU A 33 -5.80 -9.84 -28.61
CA LEU A 33 -5.73 -10.51 -29.90
C LEU A 33 -5.17 -11.93 -29.74
N LEU A 34 -4.09 -12.13 -28.98
CA LEU A 34 -3.53 -13.46 -28.72
C LEU A 34 -4.55 -14.40 -28.05
N GLU A 35 -5.28 -13.91 -27.06
CA GLU A 35 -6.34 -14.68 -26.41
C GLU A 35 -7.46 -15.05 -27.39
N SER A 36 -7.93 -14.09 -28.20
CA SER A 36 -8.97 -14.34 -29.20
C SER A 36 -8.56 -15.32 -30.31
N LEU A 37 -7.24 -15.40 -30.57
CA LEU A 37 -6.66 -16.31 -31.56
C LEU A 37 -6.39 -17.70 -30.96
N GLY A 38 -6.57 -17.89 -29.65
CA GLY A 38 -6.26 -19.14 -28.96
C GLY A 38 -4.75 -19.44 -28.91
N ALA A 39 -3.92 -18.39 -28.77
CA ALA A 39 -2.47 -18.55 -28.72
C ALA A 39 -2.02 -19.42 -27.54
N GLU A 40 -1.02 -20.26 -27.78
CA GLU A 40 -0.43 -21.15 -26.78
C GLU A 40 0.78 -20.50 -26.10
N ASP A 41 1.24 -21.07 -24.98
CA ASP A 41 2.41 -20.58 -24.22
C ASP A 41 3.64 -20.38 -25.12
N ALA A 42 3.89 -21.28 -26.07
CA ALA A 42 5.00 -21.14 -27.01
C ALA A 42 4.92 -19.88 -27.89
N ASP A 43 3.73 -19.40 -28.20
CA ASP A 43 3.52 -18.16 -28.97
C ASP A 43 3.67 -16.93 -28.07
N TYR A 44 3.13 -16.99 -26.85
CA TYR A 44 3.39 -15.97 -25.83
C TYR A 44 4.89 -15.86 -25.54
N LEU A 45 5.63 -16.95 -25.37
CA LEU A 45 7.08 -16.93 -25.11
C LEU A 45 7.88 -16.29 -26.25
N LYS A 46 7.53 -16.57 -27.52
CA LYS A 46 8.16 -15.92 -28.69
C LYS A 46 7.93 -14.41 -28.66
N LEU A 47 6.75 -13.97 -28.24
CA LEU A 47 6.37 -12.56 -28.21
C LEU A 47 6.85 -11.85 -26.94
N PHE A 48 6.82 -12.49 -25.78
CA PHE A 48 7.21 -11.95 -24.49
C PHE A 48 8.56 -12.54 -24.05
N SER A 49 9.49 -12.65 -25.00
CA SER A 49 10.87 -12.98 -24.70
C SER A 49 11.45 -12.00 -23.68
N ARG A 50 12.39 -12.48 -22.86
CA ARG A 50 13.08 -11.68 -21.83
C ARG A 50 13.56 -10.31 -22.32
N SER A 51 14.09 -10.25 -23.55
CA SER A 51 14.57 -8.99 -24.12
C SER A 51 13.42 -8.00 -24.37
N ARG A 52 12.28 -8.49 -24.86
CA ARG A 52 11.12 -7.64 -25.15
C ARG A 52 10.43 -7.22 -23.86
N THR A 53 10.16 -8.13 -22.93
CA THR A 53 9.58 -7.80 -21.62
C THR A 53 10.44 -6.80 -20.86
N THR A 54 11.78 -6.97 -20.84
CA THR A 54 12.69 -5.99 -20.23
C THR A 54 12.57 -4.60 -20.88
N LYS A 55 12.35 -4.52 -22.19
CA LYS A 55 12.14 -3.26 -22.91
C LYS A 55 10.77 -2.65 -22.59
N LEU A 56 9.72 -3.46 -22.52
CA LEU A 56 8.36 -3.04 -22.17
C LEU A 56 8.26 -2.49 -20.75
N LEU A 57 8.98 -3.12 -19.80
CA LEU A 57 9.03 -2.67 -18.41
C LEU A 57 9.75 -1.32 -18.26
N LYS A 58 10.66 -0.94 -19.17
CA LYS A 58 11.30 0.37 -19.14
C LYS A 58 10.30 1.40 -19.67
N GLY A 59 9.94 2.38 -18.85
CA GLY A 59 9.04 3.46 -19.29
C GLY A 59 9.63 4.23 -20.47
N ARG A 60 8.79 4.90 -21.28
CA ARG A 60 9.31 5.96 -22.16
C ARG A 60 9.83 7.07 -21.26
N VAL A 61 11.06 7.54 -21.51
CA VAL A 61 11.72 8.57 -20.70
C VAL A 61 10.75 9.73 -20.43
N CYS A 62 10.28 9.85 -19.19
CA CYS A 62 9.58 11.04 -18.75
C CYS A 62 10.60 12.19 -18.71
N GLU A 63 10.53 13.12 -19.66
CA GLU A 63 11.25 14.39 -19.56
C GLU A 63 10.56 15.27 -18.52
N GLY A 64 11.00 15.15 -17.26
CA GLY A 64 10.52 15.96 -16.15
C GLY A 64 11.65 16.25 -15.15
N PRO A 65 11.73 17.44 -14.55
CA PRO A 65 12.95 17.92 -13.88
C PRO A 65 13.29 17.27 -12.52
N ILE A 66 12.50 16.31 -12.02
CA ILE A 66 12.62 15.86 -10.61
C ILE A 66 12.68 14.32 -10.42
N LEU A 67 12.49 13.50 -11.46
CA LEU A 67 12.66 12.06 -11.30
C LEU A 67 14.05 11.63 -11.77
N ASN A 68 14.84 11.12 -10.83
CA ASN A 68 16.06 10.36 -11.08
C ASN A 68 15.86 9.42 -12.28
N THR A 69 16.66 9.58 -13.33
CA THR A 69 16.57 8.80 -14.58
C THR A 69 16.73 7.28 -14.38
N ASN A 70 17.06 6.81 -13.17
CA ASN A 70 17.19 5.40 -12.80
C ASN A 70 15.89 4.72 -12.31
N THR A 71 14.76 5.43 -12.16
CA THR A 71 13.47 4.84 -11.71
C THR A 71 12.41 4.75 -12.82
N ASN A 72 12.74 5.10 -14.07
CA ASN A 72 11.80 5.11 -15.20
C ASN A 72 11.38 3.70 -15.63
N MET A 73 10.44 3.13 -14.88
CA MET A 73 9.90 1.79 -15.04
C MET A 73 8.38 1.88 -15.08
N ASN A 74 7.75 1.01 -15.85
CA ASN A 74 6.31 1.03 -16.07
C ASN A 74 5.64 -0.05 -15.23
N GLY A 75 5.15 0.34 -14.05
CA GLY A 75 4.42 -0.53 -13.13
C GLY A 75 3.18 -1.14 -13.75
N GLU A 76 2.36 -0.32 -14.41
CA GLU A 76 1.13 -0.75 -15.08
C GLU A 76 1.39 -1.82 -16.15
N MET A 77 2.48 -1.66 -16.91
CA MET A 77 2.90 -2.68 -17.88
C MET A 77 3.31 -3.99 -17.19
N LEU A 78 3.98 -3.93 -16.04
CA LEU A 78 4.26 -5.13 -15.24
C LEU A 78 2.95 -5.77 -14.80
N ASN A 79 2.01 -5.00 -14.26
CA ASN A 79 0.75 -5.53 -13.74
C ASN A 79 -0.04 -6.25 -14.84
N LEU A 80 -0.23 -5.57 -15.97
CA LEU A 80 -0.90 -6.12 -17.16
C LEU A 80 -0.21 -7.41 -17.64
N MET A 81 1.12 -7.38 -17.83
CA MET A 81 1.83 -8.56 -18.33
C MET A 81 1.81 -9.70 -17.32
N ALA A 82 1.94 -9.42 -16.02
CA ALA A 82 1.91 -10.46 -15.00
C ALA A 82 0.56 -11.15 -14.96
N GLU A 83 -0.54 -10.39 -14.95
CA GLU A 83 -1.89 -10.92 -14.95
C GLU A 83 -2.18 -11.76 -16.21
N ARG A 84 -1.84 -11.23 -17.38
CA ARG A 84 -2.19 -11.86 -18.67
C ARG A 84 -1.27 -13.01 -19.06
N LEU A 85 -0.03 -13.00 -18.58
CA LEU A 85 0.92 -14.09 -18.83
C LEU A 85 0.85 -15.19 -17.78
N PHE A 86 0.22 -14.98 -16.62
CA PHE A 86 0.16 -15.96 -15.51
C PHE A 86 -0.24 -17.38 -15.93
N PRO A 87 -1.20 -17.61 -16.87
CA PRO A 87 -1.55 -18.96 -17.32
C PRO A 87 -0.48 -19.65 -18.17
N PHE A 88 0.50 -18.91 -18.69
CA PHE A 88 1.51 -19.33 -19.64
C PHE A 88 2.87 -19.41 -18.93
N SER A 89 3.19 -20.60 -18.39
CA SER A 89 4.33 -20.85 -17.52
C SER A 89 5.65 -20.31 -18.07
N ASP A 90 5.95 -20.59 -19.35
CA ASP A 90 7.24 -20.19 -19.94
C ASP A 90 7.30 -18.68 -20.16
N ALA A 91 6.24 -18.08 -20.69
CA ALA A 91 6.15 -16.64 -20.90
C ALA A 91 6.17 -15.87 -19.56
N TYR A 92 5.45 -16.34 -18.55
CA TYR A 92 5.45 -15.77 -17.20
C TYR A 92 6.83 -15.88 -16.54
N SER A 93 7.50 -17.03 -16.71
CA SER A 93 8.87 -17.21 -16.25
C SER A 93 9.81 -16.21 -16.92
N ALA A 94 9.69 -15.96 -18.23
CA ALA A 94 10.51 -14.96 -18.92
C ALA A 94 10.29 -13.52 -18.38
N LEU A 95 9.06 -13.18 -17.97
CA LEU A 95 8.75 -11.92 -17.29
C LEU A 95 9.41 -11.85 -15.91
N ASP A 96 9.26 -12.87 -15.07
CA ASP A 96 9.91 -12.98 -13.75
C ASP A 96 11.44 -12.81 -13.87
N ASP A 97 12.03 -13.48 -14.86
CA ASP A 97 13.45 -13.44 -15.16
C ASP A 97 13.92 -12.04 -15.62
N SER A 98 13.01 -11.24 -16.19
CA SER A 98 13.24 -9.85 -16.54
C SER A 98 13.25 -8.96 -15.30
N VAL A 99 12.28 -9.12 -14.41
CA VAL A 99 12.20 -8.38 -13.13
C VAL A 99 13.39 -8.70 -12.22
N LYS A 100 13.82 -9.96 -12.15
CA LYS A 100 15.00 -10.40 -11.39
C LYS A 100 16.29 -9.61 -11.72
N LYS A 101 16.44 -9.19 -12.98
CA LYS A 101 17.61 -8.42 -13.46
C LYS A 101 17.55 -6.93 -13.11
N LEU A 102 16.41 -6.43 -12.65
CA LEU A 102 16.27 -5.04 -12.26
C LEU A 102 17.08 -4.73 -10.99
N THR A 103 17.48 -3.47 -10.87
CA THR A 103 18.04 -2.91 -9.64
C THR A 103 16.92 -2.60 -8.63
N ALA A 104 17.27 -2.41 -7.36
CA ALA A 104 16.30 -2.00 -6.34
C ALA A 104 15.54 -0.73 -6.73
N ASN A 105 16.23 0.29 -7.26
CA ASN A 105 15.61 1.55 -7.68
C ASN A 105 14.62 1.35 -8.83
N GLN A 106 14.90 0.43 -9.75
CA GLN A 106 13.98 0.09 -10.83
C GLN A 106 12.76 -0.66 -10.32
N ILE A 107 12.93 -1.56 -9.34
CA ILE A 107 11.80 -2.23 -8.68
C ILE A 107 10.93 -1.21 -7.94
N MET A 108 11.53 -0.22 -7.25
CA MET A 108 10.77 0.88 -6.66
C MET A 108 10.02 1.70 -7.71
N GLY A 109 10.67 1.98 -8.84
CA GLY A 109 10.02 2.66 -9.97
C GLY A 109 8.79 1.91 -10.50
N LEU A 110 8.84 0.57 -10.53
CA LEU A 110 7.67 -0.25 -10.88
C LEU A 110 6.53 -0.11 -9.88
N MET A 111 6.79 0.23 -8.61
CA MET A 111 5.77 0.31 -7.57
C MET A 111 5.04 1.65 -7.56
N MET A 112 5.75 2.75 -7.86
CA MET A 112 5.23 4.12 -7.75
C MET A 112 4.05 4.42 -8.67
N ASP A 113 4.02 3.81 -9.85
CA ASP A 113 3.02 4.09 -10.89
C ASP A 113 1.84 3.11 -10.84
N LEU A 114 1.84 2.11 -9.94
CA LEU A 114 0.77 1.13 -9.85
C LEU A 114 -0.50 1.73 -9.24
N THR A 115 -1.58 1.59 -9.96
CA THR A 115 -2.95 1.88 -9.55
C THR A 115 -3.70 0.63 -9.10
N GLU A 116 -3.33 -0.52 -9.62
CA GLU A 116 -3.80 -1.85 -9.22
C GLU A 116 -2.62 -2.82 -9.08
N LEU A 117 -2.72 -3.75 -8.12
CA LEU A 117 -1.72 -4.78 -7.89
C LEU A 117 -2.37 -6.15 -7.98
N SER A 118 -2.26 -6.79 -9.14
CA SER A 118 -2.72 -8.16 -9.35
C SER A 118 -1.93 -9.15 -8.49
N ASP A 119 -2.55 -10.28 -8.15
CA ASP A 119 -1.91 -11.35 -7.39
C ASP A 119 -0.64 -11.87 -8.07
N ALA A 120 -0.62 -11.91 -9.41
CA ALA A 120 0.52 -12.35 -10.20
C ALA A 120 1.67 -11.34 -10.11
N ALA A 121 1.38 -10.04 -10.26
CA ALA A 121 2.39 -9.00 -10.09
C ALA A 121 2.94 -8.97 -8.66
N ALA A 122 2.07 -9.09 -7.65
CA ALA A 122 2.46 -9.22 -6.24
C ALA A 122 3.39 -10.42 -6.01
N GLU A 123 3.13 -11.56 -6.66
CA GLU A 123 3.99 -12.74 -6.58
C GLU A 123 5.40 -12.45 -7.13
N ILE A 124 5.50 -11.87 -8.33
CA ILE A 124 6.80 -11.49 -8.93
C ILE A 124 7.54 -10.49 -8.03
N LEU A 125 6.86 -9.41 -7.61
CA LEU A 125 7.48 -8.40 -6.77
C LEU A 125 7.96 -9.01 -5.45
N SER A 126 7.19 -9.91 -4.83
CA SER A 126 7.58 -10.54 -3.55
C SER A 126 8.88 -11.33 -3.64
N LYS A 127 9.18 -11.93 -4.79
CA LYS A 127 10.40 -12.73 -5.01
C LYS A 127 11.66 -11.85 -5.12
N HIS A 128 11.51 -10.63 -5.63
CA HIS A 128 12.65 -9.80 -6.03
C HIS A 128 12.81 -8.52 -5.21
N ALA A 129 11.76 -8.00 -4.58
CA ALA A 129 11.81 -6.77 -3.79
C ALA A 129 12.71 -6.92 -2.54
N ASP A 130 12.38 -7.88 -1.67
CA ASP A 130 13.07 -8.07 -0.39
C ASP A 130 14.57 -8.38 -0.56
N ALA A 131 14.89 -9.30 -1.47
CA ALA A 131 16.27 -9.65 -1.81
C ALA A 131 17.09 -8.46 -2.33
N LYS A 132 16.45 -7.44 -2.91
CA LYS A 132 17.14 -6.26 -3.46
C LYS A 132 17.24 -5.14 -2.44
N PHE A 133 16.23 -4.98 -1.57
CA PHE A 133 16.21 -3.95 -0.54
C PHE A 133 17.16 -4.29 0.63
N ASN A 134 17.20 -5.55 1.08
CA ASN A 134 18.06 -5.96 2.20
C ASN A 134 19.57 -5.97 1.88
N ASN A 135 19.94 -5.92 0.60
CA ASN A 135 21.33 -5.94 0.15
C ASN A 135 21.96 -4.54 0.00
N GLN A 136 21.24 -3.45 0.27
CA GLN A 136 21.80 -2.11 0.21
C GLN A 136 22.49 -1.72 1.53
N LYS A 137 23.78 -1.33 1.43
CA LYS A 137 24.64 -0.94 2.56
C LYS A 137 24.14 0.29 3.32
N ASP A 138 23.39 1.15 2.65
CA ASP A 138 22.81 2.36 3.23
C ASP A 138 21.39 2.02 3.69
N ARG A 139 21.25 1.65 4.97
CA ARG A 139 20.00 1.36 5.68
C ARG A 139 19.11 2.60 5.86
N VAL A 140 19.01 3.45 4.83
CA VAL A 140 17.95 4.44 4.78
C VAL A 140 16.68 3.63 4.52
N SER A 141 15.70 3.70 5.41
CA SER A 141 14.40 3.05 5.23
C SER A 141 13.84 3.47 3.87
N TYR A 142 13.99 2.62 2.85
CA TYR A 142 13.47 2.90 1.53
C TYR A 142 11.97 2.70 1.61
N GLY A 143 11.23 3.81 1.47
CA GLY A 143 9.79 3.75 1.40
C GLY A 143 9.36 2.97 0.15
N CYS A 144 8.56 1.94 0.33
CA CYS A 144 7.79 1.32 -0.73
C CYS A 144 6.55 2.20 -0.99
N ASP A 145 6.60 2.98 -2.05
CA ASP A 145 5.59 3.98 -2.35
C ASP A 145 4.56 3.45 -3.33
N PHE A 146 3.37 3.14 -2.82
CA PHE A 146 2.19 2.65 -3.56
C PHE A 146 1.03 3.65 -3.43
N ARG A 147 1.32 4.95 -3.35
CA ARG A 147 0.32 6.00 -3.09
C ARG A 147 -0.80 6.10 -4.14
N ASN A 148 -0.58 5.53 -5.32
CA ASN A 148 -1.56 5.52 -6.40
C ASN A 148 -2.43 4.26 -6.40
N LEU A 149 -2.09 3.26 -5.58
CA LEU A 149 -2.80 1.99 -5.50
C LEU A 149 -4.20 2.21 -4.94
N ALA A 150 -5.22 2.09 -5.79
CA ALA A 150 -6.61 2.41 -5.44
C ALA A 150 -7.33 1.23 -4.78
N SER A 151 -6.92 0.00 -5.12
CA SER A 151 -7.49 -1.23 -4.57
C SER A 151 -6.41 -2.27 -4.28
N LEU A 152 -6.69 -3.15 -3.33
CA LEU A 152 -5.77 -4.21 -2.92
C LEU A 152 -6.54 -5.50 -2.65
N SER A 153 -6.21 -6.56 -3.38
CA SER A 153 -6.78 -7.89 -3.13
C SER A 153 -6.22 -8.50 -1.83
N ASP A 154 -6.97 -9.42 -1.23
CA ASP A 154 -6.55 -10.17 -0.04
C ASP A 154 -5.21 -10.90 -0.25
N LYS A 155 -5.01 -11.47 -1.45
CA LYS A 155 -3.80 -12.22 -1.77
C LYS A 155 -2.63 -11.28 -2.08
N ALA A 156 -2.85 -10.19 -2.81
CA ALA A 156 -1.83 -9.18 -3.05
C ALA A 156 -1.41 -8.49 -1.74
N ALA A 157 -2.28 -8.36 -0.74
CA ALA A 157 -1.91 -7.80 0.56
C ALA A 157 -0.79 -8.58 1.28
N SER A 158 -0.68 -9.88 1.03
CA SER A 158 0.40 -10.73 1.57
C SER A 158 1.79 -10.40 1.01
N PHE A 159 1.88 -9.58 -0.04
CA PHE A 159 3.14 -9.05 -0.55
C PHE A 159 3.84 -8.17 0.50
N PHE A 160 3.07 -7.30 1.16
CA PHE A 160 3.62 -6.28 2.06
C PHE A 160 4.27 -6.88 3.30
N SER A 161 3.74 -7.99 3.83
CA SER A 161 4.34 -8.67 4.98
C SER A 161 5.73 -9.27 4.73
N LYS A 162 6.15 -9.36 3.47
CA LYS A 162 7.45 -9.92 3.07
C LYS A 162 8.52 -8.85 2.82
N CYS A 163 8.16 -7.56 2.87
CA CYS A 163 9.09 -6.47 2.63
C CYS A 163 9.26 -5.66 3.92
N GLU A 164 10.48 -5.23 4.22
CA GLU A 164 10.75 -4.29 5.30
C GLU A 164 10.73 -2.84 4.80
N GLY A 165 10.06 -1.94 5.52
CA GLY A 165 10.16 -0.52 5.25
C GLY A 165 8.95 0.31 5.64
N TYR A 166 8.89 1.51 5.07
CA TYR A 166 7.72 2.39 5.14
C TYR A 166 6.84 2.13 3.92
N PHE A 167 5.55 1.85 4.11
CA PHE A 167 4.61 1.62 3.01
C PHE A 167 3.62 2.77 2.91
N ASN A 168 3.66 3.45 1.77
CA ASN A 168 2.66 4.46 1.45
C ASN A 168 1.54 3.83 0.63
N LEU A 169 0.37 3.64 1.23
CA LEU A 169 -0.84 3.11 0.63
C LEU A 169 -1.98 4.14 0.70
N ASP A 170 -1.63 5.43 0.64
CA ASP A 170 -2.58 6.55 0.75
C ASP A 170 -3.60 6.60 -0.40
N GLY A 171 -3.43 5.80 -1.46
CA GLY A 171 -4.40 5.67 -2.56
C GLY A 171 -5.57 4.74 -2.23
N LEU A 172 -5.43 3.85 -1.24
CA LEU A 172 -6.47 2.88 -0.90
C LEU A 172 -7.68 3.60 -0.30
N SER A 173 -8.84 3.37 -0.90
CA SER A 173 -10.12 3.94 -0.44
C SER A 173 -10.96 2.98 0.40
N ASP A 174 -10.74 1.68 0.24
CA ASP A 174 -11.36 0.60 1.01
C ASP A 174 -10.30 -0.45 1.40
N LEU A 175 -10.58 -1.21 2.48
CA LEU A 175 -9.70 -2.27 2.95
C LEU A 175 -10.51 -3.42 3.56
N SER A 176 -10.43 -4.59 2.93
CA SER A 176 -11.05 -5.81 3.45
C SER A 176 -10.44 -6.25 4.79
N HIS A 177 -11.18 -7.06 5.54
CA HIS A 177 -10.67 -7.65 6.78
C HIS A 177 -9.41 -8.51 6.56
N SER A 178 -9.36 -9.32 5.50
CA SER A 178 -8.22 -10.20 5.22
C SER A 178 -6.99 -9.40 4.76
N ALA A 179 -7.19 -8.36 3.95
CA ALA A 179 -6.12 -7.46 3.54
C ALA A 179 -5.56 -6.71 4.75
N ALA A 180 -6.42 -6.20 5.64
CA ALA A 180 -6.02 -5.59 6.90
C ALA A 180 -5.24 -6.57 7.81
N GLU A 181 -5.63 -7.85 7.85
CA GLU A 181 -4.90 -8.87 8.60
C GLU A 181 -3.49 -9.09 8.03
N SER A 182 -3.36 -9.18 6.71
CA SER A 182 -2.05 -9.30 6.05
C SER A 182 -1.18 -8.06 6.28
N LEU A 183 -1.75 -6.86 6.12
CA LEU A 183 -1.04 -5.60 6.37
C LEU A 183 -0.61 -5.47 7.83
N SER A 184 -1.38 -5.97 8.79
CA SER A 184 -1.00 -5.91 10.22
C SER A 184 0.30 -6.64 10.54
N GLN A 185 0.70 -7.61 9.71
CA GLN A 185 1.95 -8.36 9.86
C GLN A 185 3.14 -7.68 9.18
N THR A 186 2.91 -6.55 8.51
CA THR A 186 3.95 -5.81 7.79
C THR A 186 4.89 -5.14 8.79
N PRO A 187 6.22 -5.32 8.65
CA PRO A 187 7.19 -4.60 9.47
C PRO A 187 7.33 -3.14 9.01
N GLY A 188 7.62 -2.25 9.97
CA GLY A 188 7.81 -0.83 9.69
C GLY A 188 6.53 -0.02 9.76
N SER A 189 6.40 1.03 8.95
CA SER A 189 5.29 2.01 9.08
C SER A 189 4.29 1.88 7.95
N LEU A 190 3.00 2.04 8.25
CA LEU A 190 1.90 1.99 7.30
C LEU A 190 1.18 3.33 7.21
N ASN A 191 1.10 3.85 5.99
CA ASN A 191 0.31 5.01 5.63
C ASN A 191 -0.94 4.56 4.86
N LEU A 192 -2.11 4.78 5.45
CA LEU A 192 -3.42 4.41 4.92
C LEU A 192 -4.34 5.64 4.97
N ASN A 193 -3.81 6.82 4.62
CA ASN A 193 -4.54 8.09 4.74
C ASN A 193 -5.65 8.25 3.69
N GLY A 194 -5.75 7.36 2.70
CA GLY A 194 -6.85 7.34 1.74
C GLY A 194 -8.14 6.73 2.28
N LEU A 195 -8.06 5.93 3.34
CA LEU A 195 -9.23 5.31 3.97
C LEU A 195 -10.05 6.38 4.68
N THR A 196 -11.31 6.54 4.28
CA THR A 196 -12.25 7.50 4.89
C THR A 196 -13.19 6.86 5.91
N GLU A 197 -13.41 5.56 5.76
CA GLU A 197 -14.13 4.66 6.66
C GLU A 197 -13.30 3.40 6.92
N LEU A 198 -13.58 2.69 8.02
CA LEU A 198 -12.89 1.45 8.37
C LEU A 198 -13.82 0.56 9.19
N SER A 199 -14.01 -0.69 8.75
CA SER A 199 -14.79 -1.66 9.51
C SER A 199 -14.13 -2.03 10.84
N ASP A 200 -14.93 -2.38 11.84
CA ASP A 200 -14.44 -2.85 13.14
C ASP A 200 -13.49 -4.05 13.02
N ALA A 201 -13.76 -4.95 12.06
CA ALA A 201 -12.95 -6.12 11.80
C ALA A 201 -11.58 -5.75 11.22
N ALA A 202 -11.51 -4.79 10.29
CA ALA A 202 -10.26 -4.27 9.75
C ALA A 202 -9.48 -3.48 10.81
N ALA A 203 -10.14 -2.63 11.60
CA ALA A 203 -9.54 -1.91 12.72
C ALA A 203 -8.93 -2.87 13.76
N LYS A 204 -9.66 -3.93 14.12
CA LYS A 204 -9.14 -5.00 14.99
C LYS A 204 -7.90 -5.65 14.42
N SER A 205 -7.88 -5.95 13.13
CA SER A 205 -6.69 -6.48 12.46
C SER A 205 -5.51 -5.50 12.51
N LEU A 206 -5.68 -4.27 12.04
CA LEU A 206 -4.64 -3.25 12.00
C LEU A 206 -4.11 -2.87 13.39
N SER A 207 -4.94 -2.97 14.44
CA SER A 207 -4.48 -2.71 15.81
C SER A 207 -3.34 -3.64 16.28
N ARG A 208 -3.18 -4.81 15.63
CA ARG A 208 -2.10 -5.78 15.87
C ARG A 208 -0.76 -5.40 15.22
N HIS A 209 -0.76 -4.43 14.30
CA HIS A 209 0.46 -3.88 13.73
C HIS A 209 1.36 -3.30 14.83
N GLU A 210 2.68 -3.42 14.68
CA GLU A 210 3.63 -3.01 15.73
C GLU A 210 4.30 -1.66 15.45
N GLY A 211 4.27 -1.18 14.21
CA GLY A 211 4.87 0.10 13.82
C GLY A 211 3.89 1.27 13.76
N VAL A 212 4.31 2.36 13.12
CA VAL A 212 3.50 3.57 12.98
C VAL A 212 2.34 3.33 12.02
N LEU A 213 1.13 3.70 12.42
CA LEU A 213 -0.07 3.59 11.62
C LEU A 213 -0.73 4.96 11.44
N ASN A 214 -0.67 5.47 10.21
CA ASN A 214 -1.29 6.73 9.82
C ASN A 214 -2.63 6.47 9.12
N LEU A 215 -3.72 6.88 9.76
CA LEU A 215 -5.11 6.75 9.31
C LEU A 215 -5.77 8.14 9.26
N ASN A 216 -5.05 9.11 8.71
CA ASN A 216 -5.47 10.51 8.74
C ASN A 216 -6.68 10.82 7.85
N GLY A 217 -7.06 9.90 6.94
CA GLY A 217 -8.26 10.04 6.12
C GLY A 217 -9.56 9.70 6.84
N LEU A 218 -9.50 8.94 7.94
CA LEU A 218 -10.70 8.49 8.62
C LEU A 218 -11.49 9.68 9.15
N THR A 219 -12.76 9.75 8.75
CA THR A 219 -13.68 10.83 9.12
C THR A 219 -14.52 10.48 10.34
N GLU A 220 -14.72 9.19 10.58
CA GLU A 220 -15.39 8.63 11.75
C GLU A 220 -14.62 7.44 12.32
N LEU A 221 -14.84 7.15 13.61
CA LEU A 221 -14.26 6.02 14.29
C LEU A 221 -15.28 5.43 15.27
N SER A 222 -15.65 4.17 15.07
CA SER A 222 -16.57 3.48 15.96
C SER A 222 -15.95 3.25 17.36
N ASP A 223 -16.79 3.03 18.36
CA ASP A 223 -16.34 2.68 19.71
C ASP A 223 -15.53 1.38 19.72
N ALA A 224 -15.90 0.40 18.90
CA ALA A 224 -15.22 -0.89 18.80
C ALA A 224 -13.86 -0.79 18.08
N ALA A 225 -13.77 0.05 17.06
CA ALA A 225 -12.51 0.37 16.39
C ALA A 225 -11.56 1.11 17.35
N ALA A 226 -12.07 2.12 18.07
CA ALA A 226 -11.32 2.85 19.10
C ALA A 226 -10.83 1.93 20.24
N GLU A 227 -11.67 0.99 20.69
CA GLU A 227 -11.30 -0.05 21.65
C GLU A 227 -10.16 -0.92 21.13
N SER A 228 -10.19 -1.30 19.85
CA SER A 228 -9.13 -2.08 19.23
C SER A 228 -7.83 -1.30 19.15
N PHE A 229 -7.86 -0.07 18.62
CA PHE A 229 -6.68 0.79 18.51
C PHE A 229 -6.09 1.22 19.86
N SER A 230 -6.87 1.23 20.94
CA SER A 230 -6.33 1.46 22.29
C SER A 230 -5.25 0.45 22.69
N LYS A 231 -5.24 -0.74 22.06
CA LYS A 231 -4.30 -1.85 22.32
C LYS A 231 -3.09 -1.82 21.39
N HIS A 232 -3.12 -0.99 20.35
CA HIS A 232 -1.99 -0.81 19.45
C HIS A 232 -0.80 -0.23 20.21
N LYS A 233 0.42 -0.69 19.89
CA LYS A 233 1.64 -0.35 20.64
C LYS A 233 2.48 0.73 19.97
N GLY A 234 2.36 0.88 18.65
CA GLY A 234 3.04 1.89 17.86
C GLY A 234 2.37 3.26 17.94
N GLU A 235 2.78 4.17 17.05
CA GLU A 235 2.20 5.50 16.96
C GLU A 235 0.94 5.47 16.09
N LEU A 236 -0.10 6.21 16.50
CA LEU A 236 -1.36 6.36 15.79
C LEU A 236 -1.58 7.82 15.40
N SER A 237 -2.06 8.04 14.18
CA SER A 237 -2.52 9.36 13.75
C SER A 237 -3.88 9.31 13.07
N PHE A 238 -4.81 10.12 13.56
CA PHE A 238 -6.16 10.29 13.04
C PHE A 238 -6.48 11.78 12.83
N ALA A 239 -5.77 12.45 11.93
CA ALA A 239 -5.95 13.89 11.70
C ALA A 239 -7.29 14.25 11.02
N GLY A 240 -7.99 13.29 10.40
CA GLY A 240 -9.28 13.50 9.72
C GLY A 240 -10.49 13.47 10.66
N LEU A 241 -10.35 12.91 11.86
CA LEU A 241 -11.45 12.86 12.83
C LEU A 241 -11.73 14.26 13.38
N THR A 242 -12.98 14.72 13.22
CA THR A 242 -13.42 16.03 13.75
C THR A 242 -14.11 15.94 15.10
N SER A 243 -14.66 14.76 15.44
CA SER A 243 -15.34 14.46 16.70
C SER A 243 -15.05 13.02 17.16
N LEU A 244 -15.34 12.72 18.42
CA LEU A 244 -15.33 11.37 18.98
C LEU A 244 -16.52 11.21 19.93
N SER A 245 -17.05 10.00 20.04
CA SER A 245 -17.93 9.64 21.14
C SER A 245 -17.16 9.63 22.47
N ASP A 246 -17.89 9.70 23.59
CA ASP A 246 -17.28 9.59 24.92
C ASP A 246 -16.61 8.22 25.13
N ALA A 247 -17.20 7.14 24.60
CA ALA A 247 -16.65 5.79 24.71
C ALA A 247 -15.38 5.62 23.88
N ALA A 248 -15.36 6.12 22.64
CA ALA A 248 -14.16 6.10 21.78
C ALA A 248 -13.03 6.93 22.41
N ALA A 249 -13.34 8.11 22.95
CA ALA A 249 -12.37 8.95 23.65
C ALA A 249 -11.81 8.29 24.93
N GLU A 250 -12.66 7.61 25.72
CA GLU A 250 -12.23 6.82 26.87
C GLU A 250 -11.29 5.68 26.45
N SER A 251 -11.64 4.94 25.40
CA SER A 251 -10.80 3.86 24.88
C SER A 251 -9.46 4.36 24.38
N LEU A 252 -9.43 5.38 23.51
CA LEU A 252 -8.19 5.95 23.00
C LEU A 252 -7.32 6.57 24.09
N SER A 253 -7.89 7.07 25.20
CA SER A 253 -7.11 7.58 26.33
C SER A 253 -6.22 6.53 27.02
N ARG A 254 -6.52 5.23 26.81
CA ARG A 254 -5.74 4.11 27.35
C ARG A 254 -4.58 3.67 26.46
N HIS A 255 -4.52 4.17 25.23
CA HIS A 255 -3.35 3.98 24.38
C HIS A 255 -2.09 4.51 25.09
N THR A 256 -0.94 3.93 24.79
CA THR A 256 0.32 4.26 25.50
C THR A 256 1.39 4.87 24.61
N GLY A 257 1.21 4.82 23.29
CA GLY A 257 2.12 5.39 22.30
C GLY A 257 1.87 6.87 22.01
N TYR A 258 2.41 7.34 20.88
CA TYR A 258 2.05 8.64 20.33
C TYR A 258 0.67 8.54 19.68
N LEU A 259 -0.23 9.47 20.03
CA LEU A 259 -1.57 9.54 19.47
C LEU A 259 -1.85 10.97 19.02
N SER A 260 -1.93 11.15 17.69
CA SER A 260 -2.31 12.41 17.07
C SER A 260 -3.80 12.42 16.75
N LEU A 261 -4.50 13.40 17.32
CA LEU A 261 -5.93 13.68 17.12
C LEU A 261 -6.11 15.15 16.71
N ARG A 262 -5.20 15.65 15.86
CA ARG A 262 -5.12 17.08 15.49
C ARG A 262 -6.39 17.62 14.83
N GLY A 263 -7.20 16.76 14.19
CA GLY A 263 -8.45 17.13 13.53
C GLY A 263 -9.60 17.47 14.46
N LEU A 264 -9.53 17.05 15.74
CA LEU A 264 -10.67 17.17 16.64
C LEU A 264 -11.00 18.64 16.93
N THR A 265 -12.25 19.00 16.66
CA THR A 265 -12.82 20.33 16.89
C THR A 265 -14.02 20.27 17.83
N GLU A 266 -14.75 19.15 17.85
CA GLU A 266 -15.95 18.95 18.64
C GLU A 266 -15.76 17.82 19.65
N LEU A 267 -15.74 18.15 20.95
CA LEU A 267 -15.69 17.17 22.04
C LEU A 267 -16.57 17.60 23.22
N SER A 268 -17.19 16.60 23.83
CA SER A 268 -17.90 16.74 25.10
C SER A 268 -16.91 16.99 26.24
N GLN A 269 -17.41 17.44 27.38
CA GLN A 269 -16.59 17.58 28.58
C GLN A 269 -16.07 16.23 29.09
N VAL A 270 -16.86 15.15 28.93
CA VAL A 270 -16.48 13.79 29.31
C VAL A 270 -15.32 13.30 28.42
N SER A 271 -15.42 13.49 27.11
CA SER A 271 -14.35 13.10 26.17
C SER A 271 -13.04 13.86 26.46
N VAL A 272 -13.12 15.16 26.75
CA VAL A 272 -11.96 15.97 27.17
C VAL A 272 -11.34 15.45 28.46
N GLU A 273 -12.16 15.09 29.44
CA GLU A 273 -11.69 14.52 30.71
C GLU A 273 -11.02 13.17 30.54
N SER A 274 -11.57 12.30 29.70
CA SER A 274 -10.98 11.01 29.35
C SER A 274 -9.63 11.17 28.67
N LEU A 275 -9.57 11.93 27.57
CA LEU A 275 -8.31 12.15 26.83
C LEU A 275 -7.25 12.88 27.67
N SER A 276 -7.67 13.71 28.64
CA SER A 276 -6.74 14.35 29.58
C SER A 276 -6.01 13.37 30.50
N ARG A 277 -6.42 12.10 30.57
CA ARG A 277 -5.76 11.04 31.35
C ARG A 277 -4.68 10.29 30.57
N HIS A 278 -4.56 10.54 29.27
CA HIS A 278 -3.54 9.87 28.47
C HIS A 278 -2.14 10.20 29.01
N LYS A 279 -1.36 9.14 29.30
CA LYS A 279 -0.16 9.22 30.16
C LYS A 279 0.97 10.07 29.57
N ASN A 280 0.98 10.28 28.26
CA ASN A 280 2.03 11.02 27.56
C ASN A 280 1.50 12.38 27.05
N HIS A 281 1.46 13.40 27.91
CA HIS A 281 1.01 14.75 27.52
C HIS A 281 1.91 15.45 26.47
N GLN A 282 3.07 14.89 26.16
CA GLN A 282 4.00 15.34 25.11
C GLN A 282 3.86 14.54 23.79
N SER A 283 3.22 13.36 23.82
CA SER A 283 2.97 12.51 22.63
C SER A 283 1.52 12.59 22.14
N PHE A 284 0.79 13.59 22.63
CA PHE A 284 -0.63 13.79 22.38
C PHE A 284 -0.81 15.14 21.71
N ASP A 285 -1.24 15.12 20.45
CA ASP A 285 -1.35 16.32 19.64
C ASP A 285 -2.80 16.59 19.28
N PHE A 286 -3.25 17.78 19.66
CA PHE A 286 -4.57 18.33 19.36
C PHE A 286 -4.39 19.62 18.60
N ASN A 287 -5.45 20.09 17.93
CA ASN A 287 -5.53 21.50 17.59
C ASN A 287 -5.30 22.38 18.85
N ILE A 288 -4.58 23.49 18.69
CA ILE A 288 -4.11 24.41 19.74
C ILE A 288 -5.21 24.75 20.76
N GLU A 289 -6.46 24.92 20.33
CA GLU A 289 -7.56 25.30 21.22
C GLU A 289 -8.04 24.14 22.11
N LEU A 290 -8.17 22.94 21.54
CA LEU A 290 -8.52 21.74 22.31
C LEU A 290 -7.38 21.34 23.27
N LEU A 291 -6.13 21.52 22.83
CA LEU A 291 -4.94 21.28 23.63
C LEU A 291 -4.96 22.12 24.91
N LYS A 292 -5.45 23.37 24.85
CA LYS A 292 -5.62 24.22 26.05
C LYS A 292 -6.68 23.64 26.99
N ARG A 293 -7.85 23.23 26.47
CA ARG A 293 -8.95 22.63 27.27
C ARG A 293 -8.49 21.37 27.98
N VAL A 294 -7.85 20.45 27.25
CA VAL A 294 -7.34 19.18 27.79
C VAL A 294 -6.22 19.41 28.81
N ARG A 295 -5.25 20.28 28.52
CA ARG A 295 -4.18 20.63 29.47
C ARG A 295 -4.70 21.34 30.72
N ALA A 296 -5.72 22.20 30.59
CA ALA A 296 -6.35 22.85 31.74
C ALA A 296 -7.07 21.84 32.64
N CYS A 297 -7.76 20.86 32.06
CA CYS A 297 -8.40 19.76 32.78
C CYS A 297 -7.37 18.91 33.54
N ALA A 298 -6.30 18.47 32.87
CA ALA A 298 -5.22 17.71 33.50
C ALA A 298 -4.60 18.48 34.69
N ARG A 299 -4.31 19.79 34.52
CA ARG A 299 -3.72 20.64 35.58
C ARG A 299 -4.62 20.81 36.81
N LYS A 300 -5.95 20.87 36.65
CA LYS A 300 -6.88 20.95 37.79
C LYS A 300 -6.80 19.70 38.67
N LYS A 301 -6.60 18.53 38.07
CA LYS A 301 -6.54 17.23 38.75
C LYS A 301 -5.23 17.02 39.55
N TYR A 302 -4.12 17.63 39.13
CA TYR A 302 -2.85 17.61 39.87
C TYR A 302 -2.70 18.76 40.89
N ARG A 303 -3.69 19.66 41.00
CA ARG A 303 -3.74 20.74 42.00
C ARG A 303 -4.74 20.50 43.13
N SER A 304 -5.54 19.44 43.09
CA SER A 304 -6.38 19.05 44.23
C SER A 304 -5.49 18.55 45.38
N PRO A 305 -5.65 19.06 46.62
CA PRO A 305 -4.89 18.60 47.78
C PRO A 305 -5.12 17.09 47.98
N LEU A 306 -4.07 16.36 48.37
CA LEU A 306 -4.21 15.00 48.87
C LEU A 306 -5.29 14.98 49.98
N PRO A 307 -6.21 14.00 50.00
CA PRO A 307 -7.17 13.87 51.09
C PRO A 307 -6.40 13.77 52.41
N SER A 308 -6.78 14.62 53.37
CA SER A 308 -6.24 14.71 54.73
C SER A 308 -6.50 13.44 55.54
#